data_AF-A0A8H4XZQ3-F1
#
_entry.id   AF-A0A8H4XZQ3-F1
#
_cell.length_a   1.000
_cell.length_b   1.000
_cell.length_c   1.000
_cell.angle_alpha   90.00
_cell.angle_beta   90.00
_cell.angle_gamma   90.00
#
_symmetry.space_group_name_H-M   'P 1'
#
loop_
_entity.id
_entity.type
_entity.pdbx_description
1 polymer ?
#
loop_
_entity_poly.entity_id
_entity_poly.type
_entity_poly.pdbx_seq_one_letter_code
_entity_poly.pdbx_strand_id
1 'polypeptide(L)'
;MALGSLESSCDRNISRIIHPRRHTLPQRTPMPRSLSAVSSLEVRDLNRDQIRFYHPGYLKPLNLLFCLPRVDYNPADGGFGVHYLTALTACQIIANNAFGEGWLARDEKGKDRVRADEKVLMQRDYWFFMDGGEERYSIVPSFKDWQFPHDRLPDWWVAPSATQGLHNKRCAITNTSYAFTWAHLIPREEQAWFNKNGMGVYGGGSHTIDDPHNILPLKADLYVCFDQSVFALIPKGNDCVSPNGVENAPNKYLLHVLDGRESEFTALYHNRPVESLVEGSREYLFARFAWSVFSYLKPFLTSGVGRRVIRHRLRAADDDAEEEHLVAEIQNVFLDSKKLDSLYGGGHKRRISLEDSYVDVEEWDEENPGRTEMEA
;
A
#
# COMPACT_ATOMS: atom_id res chain seq x y z
N MET A 1 -40.03 81.52 -0.53
CA MET A 1 -38.85 82.40 -0.68
C MET A 1 -37.70 81.69 0.02
N ALA A 2 -36.84 80.98 -0.71
CA ALA A 2 -35.60 81.52 -1.33
C ALA A 2 -34.61 81.94 -0.21
N LEU A 3 -33.36 81.48 -0.12
CA LEU A 3 -32.40 80.87 -1.06
C LEU A 3 -31.28 80.21 -0.23
N GLY A 4 -30.44 79.41 -0.89
CA GLY A 4 -29.46 78.52 -0.28
C GLY A 4 -28.16 79.16 0.24
N SER A 5 -27.20 78.29 0.56
CA SER A 5 -25.80 78.42 0.12
C SER A 5 -25.02 77.15 0.41
N LEU A 6 -24.41 76.62 -0.65
CA LEU A 6 -23.25 75.75 -0.63
C LEU A 6 -22.04 76.55 -0.14
N GLU A 7 -21.14 75.93 0.63
CA GLU A 7 -19.72 76.23 0.48
C GLU A 7 -18.84 75.04 0.88
N SER A 8 -17.84 74.85 0.02
CA SER A 8 -16.78 73.85 0.00
C SER A 8 -15.65 74.26 0.96
N SER A 9 -14.97 73.28 1.59
CA SER A 9 -13.60 73.50 2.04
C SER A 9 -12.78 72.22 2.05
N CYS A 10 -11.59 72.35 1.45
CA CYS A 10 -10.57 71.35 1.19
C CYS A 10 -9.90 70.76 2.44
N ASP A 11 -9.47 69.52 2.26
CA ASP A 11 -8.20 68.90 2.70
C ASP A 11 -7.64 69.22 4.09
N ARG A 12 -7.68 68.20 4.96
CA ARG A 12 -6.49 67.81 5.75
C ARG A 12 -6.33 66.29 5.82
N ASN A 13 -5.20 65.84 5.29
CA ASN A 13 -4.57 64.54 5.49
C ASN A 13 -4.65 64.04 6.94
N ILE A 14 -5.23 62.85 7.13
CA ILE A 14 -4.88 61.97 8.25
C ILE A 14 -4.61 60.58 7.68
N SER A 15 -3.36 60.16 7.82
CA SER A 15 -2.82 58.86 7.47
C SER A 15 -3.67 57.72 8.06
N ARG A 16 -4.34 56.95 7.20
CA ARG A 16 -4.92 55.65 7.59
C ARG A 16 -3.79 54.63 7.69
N ILE A 17 -3.42 54.30 8.91
CA ILE A 17 -2.63 53.10 9.22
C ILE A 17 -3.52 51.90 8.88
N ILE A 18 -3.26 51.26 7.73
CA ILE A 18 -3.87 49.99 7.35
C ILE A 18 -3.17 48.91 8.19
N HIS A 19 -3.89 48.34 9.16
CA HIS A 19 -3.45 47.11 9.80
C HIS A 19 -3.50 45.96 8.78
N PRO A 20 -2.40 45.23 8.53
CA PRO A 20 -2.46 44.07 7.68
C PRO A 20 -3.33 43.01 8.36
N ARG A 21 -4.39 42.57 7.67
CA ARG A 21 -5.16 41.38 8.04
C ARG A 21 -4.18 40.23 8.21
N ARG A 22 -4.06 39.72 9.44
CA ARG A 22 -3.38 38.47 9.72
C ARG A 22 -4.09 37.37 8.94
N HIS A 23 -3.49 36.92 7.86
CA HIS A 23 -3.82 35.63 7.26
C HIS A 23 -3.49 34.56 8.31
N THR A 24 -4.52 34.04 8.95
CA THR A 24 -4.42 32.85 9.79
C THR A 24 -4.06 31.67 8.89
N LEU A 25 -2.78 31.29 8.89
CA LEU A 25 -2.30 30.02 8.38
C LEU A 25 -3.15 28.89 9.00
N PRO A 26 -3.58 27.88 8.22
CA PRO A 26 -4.21 26.71 8.81
C PRO A 26 -3.25 26.10 9.83
N GLN A 27 -3.75 25.87 11.05
CA GLN A 27 -3.01 25.25 12.14
C GLN A 27 -2.39 23.95 11.65
N ARG A 28 -1.05 23.93 11.58
CA ARG A 28 -0.27 22.71 11.41
C ARG A 28 -0.64 21.75 12.54
N THR A 29 -1.06 20.55 12.17
CA THR A 29 -1.11 19.39 13.05
C THR A 29 0.26 19.25 13.74
N PRO A 30 0.33 19.18 15.08
CA PRO A 30 1.60 18.94 15.76
C PRO A 30 2.15 17.57 15.35
N MET A 31 3.46 17.48 15.17
CA MET A 31 4.15 16.20 14.91
C MET A 31 3.71 15.13 15.92
N PRO A 32 3.49 13.87 15.51
CA PRO A 32 3.06 12.86 16.46
C PRO A 32 4.26 12.45 17.34
N ARG A 33 4.06 12.66 18.64
CA ARG A 33 4.79 12.08 19.79
C ARG A 33 6.25 12.52 19.94
N SER A 34 6.48 13.41 20.93
CA SER A 34 7.78 13.62 21.57
C SER A 34 8.47 12.28 21.87
N LEU A 35 9.80 12.21 21.79
CA LEU A 35 10.59 11.04 22.23
C LEU A 35 10.22 10.59 23.65
N SER A 36 9.74 11.50 24.49
CA SER A 36 9.21 11.18 25.83
C SER A 36 7.98 10.26 25.80
N ALA A 37 7.16 10.34 24.75
CA ALA A 37 6.02 9.46 24.56
C ALA A 37 6.43 8.07 24.05
N VAL A 38 7.61 7.94 23.42
CA VAL A 38 8.18 6.64 23.00
C VAL A 38 8.72 5.88 24.21
N SER A 39 9.37 6.58 25.14
CA SER A 39 9.89 6.02 26.40
C SER A 39 8.79 5.43 27.31
N SER A 40 7.53 5.78 27.10
CA SER A 40 6.37 5.27 27.85
C SER A 40 5.52 4.25 27.10
N LEU A 41 5.90 3.87 25.86
CA LEU A 41 5.18 2.85 25.11
C LEU A 41 5.53 1.49 25.71
N GLU A 42 4.52 0.76 26.20
CA GLU A 42 4.69 -0.67 26.46
C GLU A 42 4.99 -1.35 25.12
N VAL A 43 6.27 -1.68 24.94
CA VAL A 43 6.76 -2.32 23.73
C VAL A 43 6.30 -3.78 23.73
N ARG A 44 5.19 -4.07 23.04
CA ARG A 44 4.68 -5.43 22.86
C ARG A 44 5.65 -6.26 22.02
N ASP A 45 5.83 -7.54 22.38
CA ASP A 45 6.57 -8.51 21.55
C ASP A 45 5.68 -8.98 20.38
N LEU A 46 5.65 -8.19 19.32
CA LEU A 46 4.84 -8.45 18.12
C LEU A 46 5.32 -9.66 17.30
N ASN A 47 6.51 -10.20 17.59
CA ASN A 47 6.93 -11.48 17.01
C ASN A 47 6.12 -12.66 17.59
N ARG A 48 5.63 -12.52 18.83
CA ARG A 48 4.78 -13.52 19.50
C ARG A 48 3.30 -13.17 19.46
N ASP A 49 2.97 -11.91 19.21
CA ASP A 49 1.59 -11.39 19.15
C ASP A 49 1.09 -11.27 17.69
N GLN A 50 0.84 -12.43 17.07
CA GLN A 50 0.45 -12.54 15.66
C GLN A 50 -0.87 -13.29 15.46
N ILE A 51 -1.53 -13.00 14.36
CA ILE A 51 -2.64 -13.79 13.80
C ILE A 51 -2.10 -14.67 12.69
N ARG A 52 -2.54 -15.93 12.65
CA ARG A 52 -2.11 -16.97 11.72
C ARG A 52 -3.22 -17.25 10.72
N PHE A 53 -2.86 -17.26 9.44
CA PHE A 53 -3.77 -17.55 8.34
C PHE A 53 -3.43 -18.90 7.72
N TYR A 54 -4.43 -19.77 7.63
CA TYR A 54 -4.27 -21.17 7.25
C TYR A 54 -4.96 -21.51 5.94
N HIS A 55 -4.35 -22.43 5.20
CA HIS A 55 -4.94 -23.09 4.05
C HIS A 55 -5.70 -24.36 4.52
N PRO A 56 -6.99 -24.53 4.20
CA PRO A 56 -7.79 -25.67 4.70
C PRO A 56 -7.37 -27.02 4.11
N GLY A 57 -7.02 -27.08 2.82
CA GLY A 57 -6.67 -28.35 2.14
C GLY A 57 -5.33 -28.99 2.49
N TYR A 58 -4.56 -28.45 3.43
CA TYR A 58 -3.27 -29.01 3.86
C TYR A 58 -3.28 -29.37 5.35
N LEU A 59 -2.51 -30.40 5.72
CA LEU A 59 -2.42 -30.87 7.09
C LEU A 59 -1.58 -29.93 7.96
N LYS A 60 -1.97 -29.79 9.23
CA LYS A 60 -1.15 -29.14 10.26
C LYS A 60 0.16 -29.94 10.49
N PRO A 61 1.31 -29.28 10.75
CA PRO A 61 1.52 -27.82 10.80
C PRO A 61 1.84 -27.19 9.43
N LEU A 62 1.73 -27.95 8.34
CA LEU A 62 2.16 -27.57 6.99
C LEU A 62 1.11 -26.75 6.23
N ASN A 63 0.15 -26.15 6.93
CA ASN A 63 -0.96 -25.43 6.34
C ASN A 63 -0.99 -23.94 6.68
N LEU A 64 0.00 -23.46 7.44
CA LEU A 64 0.19 -22.03 7.70
C LEU A 64 0.63 -21.32 6.42
N LEU A 65 -0.19 -20.39 5.92
CA LEU A 65 0.14 -19.56 4.76
C LEU A 65 1.12 -18.45 5.15
N PHE A 66 0.70 -17.61 6.10
CA PHE A 66 1.46 -16.47 6.61
C PHE A 66 0.90 -16.01 7.95
N CYS A 67 1.57 -15.04 8.58
CA CYS A 67 1.14 -14.39 9.81
C CYS A 67 1.11 -12.88 9.62
N LEU A 68 0.26 -12.19 10.37
CA LEU A 68 0.28 -10.73 10.50
C LEU A 68 0.33 -10.32 11.98
N PRO A 69 1.09 -9.28 12.36
CA PRO A 69 1.18 -8.81 13.73
C PRO A 69 -0.11 -8.10 14.16
N ARG A 70 -0.44 -8.20 15.45
CA ARG A 70 -1.64 -7.56 16.02
C ARG A 70 -1.40 -6.09 16.30
N VAL A 71 -1.63 -5.26 15.29
CA VAL A 71 -1.28 -3.83 15.32
C VAL A 71 -2.49 -2.90 15.36
N ASP A 72 -3.69 -3.40 15.07
CA ASP A 72 -4.92 -2.61 15.07
C ASP A 72 -5.68 -2.74 16.39
N TYR A 73 -5.82 -1.64 17.12
CA TYR A 73 -6.56 -1.61 18.38
C TYR A 73 -8.07 -1.63 18.13
N ASN A 74 -8.78 -2.55 18.78
CA ASN A 74 -10.23 -2.57 18.83
C ASN A 74 -10.72 -2.13 20.22
N PRO A 75 -11.32 -0.92 20.34
CA PRO A 75 -11.85 -0.45 21.61
C PRO A 75 -12.96 -1.35 22.21
N ALA A 76 -13.75 -2.01 21.37
CA ALA A 76 -14.87 -2.84 21.82
C ALA A 76 -14.40 -4.07 22.61
N ASP A 77 -13.27 -4.67 22.19
CA ASP A 77 -12.68 -5.85 22.83
C ASP A 77 -11.53 -5.49 23.78
N GLY A 78 -11.12 -4.22 23.82
CA GLY A 78 -10.01 -3.75 24.67
C GLY A 78 -8.64 -4.34 24.29
N GLY A 79 -8.45 -4.74 23.03
CA GLY A 79 -7.25 -5.47 22.60
C GLY A 79 -6.80 -5.13 21.19
N PHE A 80 -5.71 -5.76 20.75
CA PHE A 80 -5.16 -5.59 19.42
C PHE A 80 -5.39 -6.81 18.54
N GLY A 81 -5.68 -6.52 17.28
CA GLY A 81 -5.94 -7.47 16.22
C GLY A 81 -5.34 -7.03 14.89
N VAL A 82 -5.89 -7.55 13.80
CA VAL A 82 -5.49 -7.20 12.43
C VAL A 82 -6.70 -6.64 11.69
N HIS A 83 -6.55 -5.51 11.01
CA HIS A 83 -7.60 -4.98 10.14
C HIS A 83 -8.12 -6.03 9.16
N TYR A 84 -9.42 -6.30 9.22
CA TYR A 84 -10.07 -7.41 8.52
C TYR A 84 -9.84 -7.39 7.01
N LEU A 85 -10.08 -6.25 6.36
CA LEU A 85 -9.95 -6.14 4.90
C LEU A 85 -8.50 -6.32 4.45
N THR A 86 -7.52 -5.89 5.25
CA THR A 86 -6.09 -6.13 4.95
C THR A 86 -5.78 -7.62 4.93
N ALA A 87 -6.20 -8.34 5.97
CA ALA A 87 -6.00 -9.79 6.06
C ALA A 87 -6.74 -10.54 4.94
N LEU A 88 -8.00 -10.21 4.70
CA LEU A 88 -8.82 -10.85 3.67
C LEU A 88 -8.21 -10.65 2.28
N THR A 89 -7.85 -9.41 1.92
CA THR A 89 -7.28 -9.12 0.60
C THR A 89 -5.90 -9.73 0.42
N ALA A 90 -5.07 -9.82 1.47
CA ALA A 90 -3.82 -10.58 1.41
C ALA A 90 -4.07 -12.05 1.06
N CYS A 91 -5.04 -12.71 1.71
CA CYS A 91 -5.42 -14.08 1.38
C CYS A 91 -5.97 -14.20 -0.06
N GLN A 92 -6.79 -13.26 -0.51
CA GLN A 92 -7.36 -13.27 -1.86
C GLN A 92 -6.29 -13.09 -2.94
N ILE A 93 -5.28 -12.24 -2.71
CA ILE A 93 -4.11 -12.08 -3.60
C ILE A 93 -3.36 -13.41 -3.72
N ILE A 94 -3.10 -14.08 -2.60
CA ILE A 94 -2.43 -15.39 -2.55
C ILE A 94 -3.23 -16.44 -3.32
N ALA A 95 -4.56 -16.39 -3.23
CA ALA A 95 -5.47 -17.27 -3.95
C ALA A 95 -5.81 -16.78 -5.37
N ASN A 96 -4.86 -16.12 -6.04
CA ASN A 96 -4.99 -15.65 -7.42
C ASN A 96 -6.15 -14.67 -7.64
N ASN A 97 -6.20 -13.61 -6.83
CA ASN A 97 -7.20 -12.54 -6.92
C ASN A 97 -8.65 -13.05 -6.74
N ALA A 98 -8.86 -13.95 -5.76
CA ALA A 98 -10.18 -14.50 -5.40
C ALA A 98 -11.09 -13.47 -4.70
N PHE A 99 -11.19 -12.26 -5.26
CA PHE A 99 -12.04 -11.19 -4.76
C PHE A 99 -13.51 -11.56 -4.96
N GLY A 100 -14.34 -11.37 -3.94
CA GLY A 100 -15.75 -11.75 -3.96
C GLY A 100 -16.03 -13.25 -3.71
N GLU A 101 -15.06 -14.13 -3.99
CA GLU A 101 -15.20 -15.59 -3.80
C GLU A 101 -14.53 -16.09 -2.51
N GLY A 102 -13.49 -15.38 -2.04
CA GLY A 102 -12.72 -15.73 -0.86
C GLY A 102 -13.31 -15.18 0.44
N TRP A 103 -13.22 -15.95 1.52
CA TRP A 103 -13.65 -15.54 2.87
C TRP A 103 -12.83 -16.19 3.99
N LEU A 104 -12.88 -15.56 5.17
CA LEU A 104 -12.19 -16.04 6.37
C LEU A 104 -13.14 -16.74 7.33
N ALA A 105 -12.66 -17.79 7.99
CA ALA A 105 -13.34 -18.51 9.05
C ALA A 105 -12.50 -18.57 10.31
N ARG A 106 -13.17 -18.67 11.46
CA ARG A 106 -12.57 -18.85 12.79
C ARG A 106 -12.31 -20.32 13.14
N ASP A 107 -12.79 -21.24 12.32
CA ASP A 107 -12.59 -22.68 12.48
C ASP A 107 -12.14 -23.37 11.19
N GLU A 108 -11.49 -24.52 11.36
CA GLU A 108 -10.91 -25.32 10.28
C GLU A 108 -11.95 -25.95 9.34
N LYS A 109 -13.23 -26.01 9.73
CA LYS A 109 -14.31 -26.56 8.89
C LYS A 109 -15.09 -25.47 8.15
N GLY A 110 -14.74 -24.20 8.34
CA GLY A 110 -15.41 -23.09 7.67
C GLY A 110 -16.84 -22.85 8.14
N LYS A 111 -17.22 -23.29 9.35
CA LYS A 111 -18.59 -23.16 9.87
C LYS A 111 -18.85 -21.81 10.53
N ASP A 112 -17.83 -21.23 11.15
CA ASP A 112 -17.82 -19.93 11.80
C ASP A 112 -17.14 -18.91 10.88
N ARG A 113 -17.89 -18.50 9.84
CA ARG A 113 -17.45 -17.46 8.89
C ARG A 113 -17.37 -16.11 9.59
N VAL A 114 -16.25 -15.42 9.39
CA VAL A 114 -16.07 -14.03 9.85
C VAL A 114 -17.11 -13.15 9.17
N ARG A 115 -17.81 -12.34 9.96
CA ARG A 115 -18.86 -11.48 9.43
C ARG A 115 -18.29 -10.28 8.69
N ALA A 116 -19.02 -9.77 7.71
CA ALA A 116 -18.57 -8.67 6.87
C ALA A 116 -18.48 -7.32 7.62
N ASP A 117 -19.14 -7.19 8.77
CA ASP A 117 -19.11 -6.01 9.64
C ASP A 117 -17.94 -6.01 10.63
N GLU A 118 -17.20 -7.12 10.75
CA GLU A 118 -16.00 -7.18 11.58
C GLU A 118 -14.88 -6.33 10.98
N LYS A 119 -14.41 -5.34 11.73
CA LYS A 119 -13.35 -4.43 11.29
C LYS A 119 -11.95 -4.91 11.67
N VAL A 120 -11.84 -5.61 12.79
CA VAL A 120 -10.57 -6.07 13.36
C VAL A 120 -10.72 -7.54 13.77
N LEU A 121 -9.83 -8.37 13.24
CA LEU A 121 -9.72 -9.79 13.58
C LEU A 121 -9.03 -9.93 14.93
N MET A 122 -9.69 -10.59 15.89
CA MET A 122 -9.20 -10.71 17.26
C MET A 122 -8.70 -12.11 17.63
N GLN A 123 -9.07 -13.16 16.89
CA GLN A 123 -8.65 -14.53 17.21
C GLN A 123 -7.23 -14.83 16.71
N ARG A 124 -6.60 -15.87 17.27
CA ARG A 124 -5.22 -16.22 16.90
C ARG A 124 -5.12 -16.89 15.54
N ASP A 125 -6.13 -17.68 15.18
CA ASP A 125 -6.07 -18.61 14.05
C ASP A 125 -7.29 -18.37 13.15
N TYR A 126 -7.06 -18.19 11.84
CA TYR A 126 -8.11 -18.06 10.83
C TYR A 126 -7.80 -18.92 9.61
N TRP A 127 -8.83 -19.44 8.94
CA TRP A 127 -8.72 -20.23 7.73
C TRP A 127 -9.32 -19.47 6.55
N PHE A 128 -8.62 -19.44 5.43
CA PHE A 128 -9.14 -18.84 4.20
C PHE A 128 -9.75 -19.90 3.29
N PHE A 129 -11.01 -19.71 2.94
CA PHE A 129 -11.80 -20.57 2.07
C PHE A 129 -12.17 -19.81 0.80
N MET A 130 -12.47 -20.57 -0.26
CA MET A 130 -13.04 -20.06 -1.50
C MET A 130 -14.40 -20.70 -1.71
N ASP A 131 -15.31 -19.93 -2.28
CA ASP A 131 -16.58 -20.45 -2.77
C ASP A 131 -16.34 -21.47 -3.89
N GLY A 132 -17.23 -22.47 -4.02
CA GLY A 132 -17.06 -23.58 -4.98
C GLY A 132 -16.48 -24.87 -4.39
N GLY A 133 -16.09 -24.88 -3.10
CA GLY A 133 -15.84 -26.10 -2.34
C GLY A 133 -14.52 -26.83 -2.65
N GLU A 134 -13.59 -26.20 -3.38
CA GLU A 134 -12.24 -26.76 -3.55
C GLU A 134 -11.45 -26.61 -2.25
N GLU A 135 -11.42 -27.68 -1.44
CA GLU A 135 -10.70 -27.67 -0.15
C GLU A 135 -9.21 -27.34 -0.31
N ARG A 136 -8.59 -27.79 -1.41
CA ARG A 136 -7.18 -27.56 -1.73
C ARG A 136 -7.00 -26.70 -2.98
N TYR A 137 -7.40 -25.43 -2.87
CA TYR A 137 -7.17 -24.44 -3.92
C TYR A 137 -5.69 -24.22 -4.22
N SER A 138 -5.42 -23.71 -5.41
CA SER A 138 -4.08 -23.38 -5.86
C SER A 138 -3.69 -21.97 -5.42
N ILE A 139 -2.41 -21.77 -5.08
CA ILE A 139 -1.89 -20.46 -4.65
C ILE A 139 -0.93 -19.86 -5.68
N VAL A 140 -0.82 -18.54 -5.70
CA VAL A 140 0.22 -17.85 -6.45
C VAL A 140 1.50 -17.86 -5.60
N PRO A 141 2.62 -18.44 -6.09
CA PRO A 141 3.79 -18.70 -5.26
C PRO A 141 4.75 -17.49 -5.16
N SER A 142 4.65 -16.51 -6.05
CA SER A 142 5.51 -15.33 -6.02
C SER A 142 4.87 -14.18 -6.79
N PHE A 143 5.35 -12.95 -6.54
CA PHE A 143 4.93 -11.79 -7.31
C PHE A 143 5.16 -11.97 -8.82
N LYS A 144 6.28 -12.59 -9.22
CA LYS A 144 6.62 -12.85 -10.64
C LYS A 144 5.62 -13.78 -11.34
N ASP A 145 5.03 -14.70 -10.58
CA ASP A 145 4.02 -15.64 -11.06
C ASP A 145 2.59 -15.07 -10.98
N TRP A 146 2.40 -13.91 -10.35
CA TRP A 146 1.09 -13.26 -10.18
C TRP A 146 0.67 -12.50 -11.44
N GLN A 147 -0.63 -12.52 -11.74
CA GLN A 147 -1.25 -11.67 -12.75
C GLN A 147 -1.92 -10.49 -12.06
N PHE A 148 -1.66 -9.27 -12.53
CA PHE A 148 -2.31 -8.08 -12.01
C PHE A 148 -3.81 -8.09 -12.39
N PRO A 149 -4.72 -7.83 -11.42
CA PRO A 149 -6.16 -7.83 -11.65
C PRO A 149 -6.64 -6.48 -12.23
N HIS A 150 -6.30 -6.21 -13.49
CA HIS A 150 -6.80 -5.03 -14.21
C HIS A 150 -8.33 -4.91 -14.07
N ASP A 151 -8.79 -3.70 -13.77
CA ASP A 151 -10.21 -3.31 -13.62
C ASP A 151 -11.01 -4.12 -12.59
N ARG A 152 -10.33 -4.93 -11.78
CA ARG A 152 -10.92 -5.86 -10.81
C ARG A 152 -10.26 -5.73 -9.42
N LEU A 153 -9.78 -4.53 -9.09
CA LEU A 153 -9.36 -4.23 -7.72
C LEU A 153 -10.56 -4.26 -6.78
N PRO A 154 -10.40 -4.69 -5.50
CA PRO A 154 -11.48 -4.61 -4.52
C PRO A 154 -12.02 -3.19 -4.37
N ASP A 155 -13.34 -3.04 -4.21
CA ASP A 155 -14.03 -1.74 -4.12
C ASP A 155 -13.48 -0.82 -3.00
N TRP A 156 -12.98 -1.43 -1.91
CA TRP A 156 -12.40 -0.69 -0.79
C TRP A 156 -11.00 -0.13 -1.09
N TRP A 157 -10.35 -0.60 -2.17
CA TRP A 157 -9.07 -0.11 -2.63
C TRP A 157 -9.23 1.14 -3.50
N VAL A 158 -9.67 2.22 -2.86
CA VAL A 158 -10.03 3.46 -3.53
C VAL A 158 -8.82 4.22 -4.08
N ALA A 159 -9.00 5.03 -5.11
CA ALA A 159 -7.96 5.91 -5.60
C ALA A 159 -7.55 6.92 -4.51
N PRO A 160 -6.25 7.21 -4.34
CA PRO A 160 -5.83 8.25 -3.40
C PRO A 160 -6.37 9.60 -3.87
N SER A 161 -6.98 10.36 -2.96
CA SER A 161 -7.25 11.77 -3.24
C SER A 161 -5.90 12.48 -3.43
N ALA A 162 -5.78 13.28 -4.49
CA ALA A 162 -4.57 14.07 -4.74
C ALA A 162 -4.22 14.86 -3.47
N THR A 163 -3.14 14.46 -2.82
CA THR A 163 -2.61 15.11 -1.62
C THR A 163 -1.30 15.72 -2.06
N GLN A 164 -1.22 17.06 -2.03
CA GLN A 164 -0.07 17.90 -2.41
C GLN A 164 0.95 17.24 -3.35
N GLY A 165 0.99 17.65 -4.62
CA GLY A 165 1.80 17.03 -5.66
C GLY A 165 3.24 16.65 -5.23
N LEU A 166 3.75 15.59 -5.83
CA LEU A 166 5.06 14.94 -5.60
C LEU A 166 6.25 15.92 -5.47
N HIS A 167 6.08 17.14 -5.97
CA HIS A 167 7.03 18.26 -6.00
C HIS A 167 7.47 18.79 -4.63
N ASN A 168 6.76 18.48 -3.55
CA ASN A 168 7.26 18.76 -2.21
C ASN A 168 8.30 17.70 -1.85
N LYS A 169 9.59 17.98 -2.14
CA LYS A 169 10.81 17.21 -1.77
C LYS A 169 10.86 16.87 -0.27
N ARG A 170 9.96 15.99 0.18
CA ARG A 170 9.65 15.65 1.57
C ARG A 170 9.16 14.21 1.64
N CYS A 171 9.50 13.53 2.72
CA CYS A 171 9.01 12.19 2.98
C CYS A 171 7.49 12.16 3.09
N ALA A 172 6.84 11.28 2.32
CA ALA A 172 5.39 11.10 2.25
C ALA A 172 4.73 10.65 3.57
N ILE A 173 5.50 10.18 4.56
CA ILE A 173 4.98 9.69 5.85
C ILE A 173 5.29 10.66 6.99
N THR A 174 6.54 11.16 7.04
CA THR A 174 6.99 12.01 8.14
C THR A 174 6.90 13.50 7.83
N ASN A 175 6.65 13.84 6.57
CA ASN A 175 6.74 15.19 6.05
C ASN A 175 8.12 15.83 6.29
N THR A 176 9.19 15.04 6.41
CA THR A 176 10.56 15.52 6.65
C THR A 176 11.23 15.91 5.33
N SER A 177 11.90 17.06 5.25
CA SER A 177 12.53 17.60 4.02
C SER A 177 14.01 17.25 3.83
N TYR A 178 14.55 16.31 4.62
CA TYR A 178 15.96 15.92 4.55
C TYR A 178 16.10 14.40 4.74
N ALA A 179 17.23 13.85 4.29
CA ALA A 179 17.56 12.42 4.40
C ALA A 179 16.43 11.49 3.94
N PHE A 180 15.82 11.83 2.79
CA PHE A 180 14.85 11.00 2.10
C PHE A 180 15.44 10.49 0.78
N THR A 181 14.87 9.42 0.26
CA THR A 181 15.15 8.81 -1.03
C THR A 181 13.84 8.56 -1.78
N TRP A 182 13.94 8.20 -3.06
CA TRP A 182 12.82 7.93 -3.93
C TRP A 182 12.57 6.43 -4.01
N ALA A 183 11.48 5.99 -3.40
CA ALA A 183 11.10 4.58 -3.35
C ALA A 183 10.15 4.25 -4.49
N HIS A 184 10.46 3.24 -5.29
CA HIS A 184 9.47 2.70 -6.23
C HIS A 184 8.39 1.90 -5.48
N LEU A 185 7.12 2.12 -5.80
CA LEU A 185 6.01 1.31 -5.30
C LEU A 185 6.13 -0.10 -5.89
N ILE A 186 6.19 -0.24 -7.21
CA ILE A 186 6.64 -1.49 -7.85
C ILE A 186 8.17 -1.41 -7.97
N PRO A 187 8.93 -2.25 -7.25
CA PRO A 187 10.40 -2.19 -7.28
C PRO A 187 10.96 -2.33 -8.69
N ARG A 188 12.05 -1.60 -8.97
CA ARG A 188 12.71 -1.61 -10.29
C ARG A 188 13.12 -3.03 -10.71
N GLU A 189 13.46 -3.89 -9.76
CA GLU A 189 13.82 -5.30 -9.99
C GLU A 189 12.67 -6.13 -10.60
N GLU A 190 11.44 -5.64 -10.51
CA GLU A 190 10.24 -6.29 -11.06
C GLU A 190 9.85 -5.75 -12.45
N GLN A 191 10.76 -5.09 -13.17
CA GLN A 191 10.55 -4.61 -14.56
C GLN A 191 9.93 -5.66 -15.49
N ALA A 192 10.41 -6.91 -15.41
CA ALA A 192 9.87 -7.99 -16.22
C ALA A 192 8.40 -8.28 -15.91
N TRP A 193 8.02 -8.23 -14.63
CA TRP A 193 6.62 -8.38 -14.20
C TRP A 193 5.78 -7.17 -14.62
N PHE A 194 6.32 -5.95 -14.47
CA PHE A 194 5.68 -4.69 -14.88
C PHE A 194 5.28 -4.73 -16.36
N ASN A 195 6.23 -5.09 -17.23
CA ASN A 195 6.00 -5.18 -18.68
C ASN A 195 5.00 -6.30 -19.02
N LYS A 196 5.17 -7.49 -18.41
CA LYS A 196 4.30 -8.64 -18.63
C LYS A 196 2.84 -8.40 -18.24
N ASN A 197 2.61 -7.54 -17.25
CA ASN A 197 1.27 -7.17 -16.82
C ASN A 197 0.83 -5.82 -17.39
N GLY A 198 1.51 -5.26 -18.41
CA GLY A 198 1.07 -4.02 -19.05
C GLY A 198 0.87 -2.85 -18.09
N MET A 199 1.65 -2.79 -17.00
CA MET A 199 1.42 -1.83 -15.92
C MET A 199 1.66 -0.38 -16.34
N GLY A 200 2.35 -0.16 -17.46
CA GLY A 200 2.53 1.16 -18.08
C GLY A 200 1.25 1.83 -18.55
N VAL A 201 0.09 1.14 -18.55
CA VAL A 201 -1.21 1.77 -18.80
C VAL A 201 -1.65 2.72 -17.66
N TYR A 202 -1.06 2.57 -16.46
CA TYR A 202 -1.37 3.38 -15.28
C TYR A 202 -0.35 4.52 -15.09
N GLY A 203 -0.69 5.46 -14.20
CA GLY A 203 0.17 6.60 -13.88
C GLY A 203 0.04 7.78 -14.85
N GLY A 204 1.15 8.44 -15.14
CA GLY A 204 1.21 9.74 -15.81
C GLY A 204 1.47 9.69 -17.31
N GLY A 205 1.51 8.50 -17.91
CA GLY A 205 1.75 8.32 -19.34
C GLY A 205 3.22 8.13 -19.73
N SER A 206 4.14 7.94 -18.78
CA SER A 206 5.53 7.56 -19.14
C SER A 206 5.60 6.15 -19.71
N HIS A 207 4.62 5.30 -19.37
CA HIS A 207 4.57 3.87 -19.72
C HIS A 207 5.76 3.03 -19.23
N THR A 208 6.61 3.58 -18.36
CA THR A 208 7.80 2.91 -17.82
C THR A 208 7.66 2.64 -16.32
N ILE A 209 8.57 1.82 -15.76
CA ILE A 209 8.61 1.59 -14.31
C ILE A 209 9.02 2.83 -13.51
N ASP A 210 9.67 3.80 -14.16
CA ASP A 210 10.13 5.05 -13.56
C ASP A 210 9.08 6.16 -13.63
N ASP A 211 7.81 5.80 -13.89
CA ASP A 211 6.69 6.74 -13.84
C ASP A 211 6.63 7.44 -12.46
N PRO A 212 6.43 8.76 -12.38
CA PRO A 212 6.35 9.49 -11.10
C PRO A 212 5.26 8.96 -10.17
N HIS A 213 4.20 8.38 -10.71
CA HIS A 213 3.12 7.80 -9.93
C HIS A 213 3.52 6.47 -9.27
N ASN A 214 4.57 5.82 -9.80
CA ASN A 214 5.21 4.66 -9.19
C ASN A 214 6.31 5.06 -8.21
N ILE A 215 6.56 6.34 -7.96
CA ILE A 215 7.63 6.82 -7.09
C ILE A 215 7.04 7.51 -5.84
N LEU A 216 7.62 7.22 -4.68
CA LEU A 216 7.22 7.77 -3.40
C LEU A 216 8.43 8.24 -2.58
N PRO A 217 8.54 9.54 -2.22
CA PRO A 217 9.64 10.01 -1.38
C PRO A 217 9.50 9.47 0.05
N LEU A 218 10.50 8.74 0.54
CA LEU A 218 10.53 8.16 1.88
C LEU A 218 11.82 8.54 2.61
N LYS A 219 11.72 8.81 3.91
CA LYS A 219 12.90 8.95 4.77
C LYS A 219 13.73 7.66 4.69
N ALA A 220 15.06 7.75 4.69
CA ALA A 220 15.94 6.61 4.40
C ALA A 220 15.68 5.35 5.26
N ASP A 221 15.32 5.52 6.53
CA ASP A 221 14.92 4.43 7.44
C ASP A 221 13.59 3.77 7.02
N LEU A 222 12.60 4.58 6.67
CA LEU A 222 11.31 4.11 6.13
C LEU A 222 11.50 3.42 4.77
N TYR A 223 12.38 3.92 3.91
CA TYR A 223 12.70 3.27 2.65
C TYR A 223 13.23 1.85 2.84
N VAL A 224 14.21 1.68 3.74
CA VAL A 224 14.74 0.34 4.08
C VAL A 224 13.64 -0.59 4.58
N CYS A 225 12.78 -0.11 5.47
CA CYS A 225 11.67 -0.89 6.00
C CYS A 225 10.64 -1.24 4.90
N PHE A 226 10.35 -0.29 4.01
CA PHE A 226 9.43 -0.48 2.91
C PHE A 226 9.94 -1.60 1.99
N ASP A 227 11.19 -1.53 1.56
CA ASP A 227 11.82 -2.51 0.67
C ASP A 227 12.08 -3.86 1.30
N GLN A 228 12.03 -3.95 2.63
CA GLN A 228 12.02 -5.22 3.36
C GLN A 228 10.61 -5.77 3.59
N SER A 229 9.59 -5.13 3.00
CA SER A 229 8.17 -5.48 3.15
C SER A 229 7.66 -5.32 4.59
N VAL A 230 8.33 -4.56 5.45
CA VAL A 230 7.94 -4.39 6.88
C VAL A 230 6.56 -3.75 7.02
N PHE A 231 6.18 -2.91 6.06
CA PHE A 231 4.87 -2.27 6.01
C PHE A 231 4.38 -2.15 4.57
N ALA A 232 3.07 -1.91 4.43
CA ALA A 232 2.45 -1.48 3.19
C ALA A 232 1.61 -0.22 3.41
N LEU A 233 1.28 0.46 2.31
CA LEU A 233 0.36 1.59 2.30
C LEU A 233 -1.00 1.09 1.87
N ILE A 234 -1.99 1.20 2.75
CA ILE A 234 -3.33 0.65 2.51
C ILE A 234 -4.39 1.71 2.77
N PRO A 235 -5.50 1.73 2.00
CA PRO A 235 -6.61 2.61 2.30
C PRO A 235 -7.31 2.12 3.56
N LYS A 236 -7.55 3.01 4.53
CA LYS A 236 -8.48 2.75 5.63
C LYS A 236 -9.56 3.83 5.63
N GLY A 237 -10.81 3.41 5.78
CA GLY A 237 -11.94 4.33 5.90
C GLY A 237 -12.06 4.96 7.27
N ASN A 238 -13.18 5.64 7.51
CA ASN A 238 -13.56 6.41 8.71
C ASN A 238 -13.57 5.65 10.05
N ASP A 239 -13.06 4.41 10.07
CA ASP A 239 -12.99 3.56 11.24
C ASP A 239 -11.72 3.75 12.06
N CYS A 240 -10.73 4.46 11.53
CA CYS A 240 -9.68 5.03 12.36
C CYS A 240 -10.24 6.24 13.10
N VAL A 241 -10.43 6.09 14.42
CA VAL A 241 -10.80 7.21 15.30
C VAL A 241 -9.73 8.29 15.17
N SER A 242 -10.01 9.30 14.33
CA SER A 242 -9.30 10.56 14.41
C SER A 242 -9.51 11.09 15.83
N PRO A 243 -8.46 11.54 16.54
CA PRO A 243 -8.60 12.14 17.88
C PRO A 243 -9.63 13.28 17.93
N ASN A 244 -10.00 13.82 16.77
CA ASN A 244 -10.85 15.00 16.63
C ASN A 244 -12.29 14.69 16.17
N GLY A 245 -12.72 13.43 16.10
CA GLY A 245 -14.14 13.06 15.98
C GLY A 245 -14.88 13.59 14.75
N VAL A 246 -14.18 13.91 13.66
CA VAL A 246 -14.84 14.38 12.43
C VAL A 246 -15.35 13.18 11.64
N GLU A 247 -16.65 12.92 11.74
CA GLU A 247 -17.35 11.99 10.87
C GLU A 247 -17.29 12.51 9.42
N ASN A 248 -16.99 11.64 8.45
CA ASN A 248 -16.85 11.90 7.00
C ASN A 248 -15.47 12.39 6.51
N ALA A 249 -14.35 11.90 7.06
CA ALA A 249 -13.08 12.05 6.35
C ALA A 249 -13.08 11.17 5.08
N PRO A 250 -12.46 11.60 3.97
CA PRO A 250 -12.21 10.73 2.84
C PRO A 250 -11.31 9.57 3.28
N ASN A 251 -11.47 8.39 2.67
CA ASN A 251 -10.55 7.26 2.84
C ASN A 251 -9.11 7.76 2.67
N LYS A 252 -8.25 7.47 3.66
CA LYS A 252 -6.84 7.84 3.61
C LYS A 252 -5.99 6.60 3.50
N TYR A 253 -4.93 6.69 2.71
CA TYR A 253 -3.86 5.71 2.78
C TYR A 253 -3.10 5.90 4.09
N LEU A 254 -2.88 4.79 4.78
CA LEU A 254 -2.12 4.73 6.03
C LEU A 254 -1.00 3.72 5.88
N LEU A 255 0.10 3.96 6.60
CA LEU A 255 1.13 2.97 6.83
C LEU A 255 0.57 1.86 7.73
N HIS A 256 0.56 0.63 7.23
CA HIS A 256 0.15 -0.54 7.98
C HIS A 256 1.31 -1.51 8.11
N VAL A 257 1.68 -1.84 9.35
CA VAL A 257 2.78 -2.76 9.62
C VAL A 257 2.37 -4.20 9.31
N LEU A 258 3.17 -4.87 8.50
CA LEU A 258 3.00 -6.28 8.12
C LEU A 258 4.00 -7.18 8.85
N ASP A 259 5.08 -6.61 9.37
CA ASP A 259 6.13 -7.32 10.10
C ASP A 259 6.40 -6.69 11.46
N GLY A 260 6.14 -7.46 12.53
CA GLY A 260 6.28 -7.03 13.91
C GLY A 260 7.70 -7.12 14.49
N ARG A 261 8.74 -7.39 13.69
CA ARG A 261 10.11 -7.55 14.19
C ARG A 261 10.60 -6.35 15.01
N GLU A 262 10.24 -5.14 14.57
CA GLU A 262 10.60 -3.88 15.24
C GLU A 262 9.35 -3.24 15.86
N SER A 263 9.15 -3.51 17.15
CA SER A 263 8.00 -3.04 17.91
C SER A 263 7.98 -1.52 18.10
N GLU A 264 9.14 -0.88 18.22
CA GLU A 264 9.25 0.59 18.24
C GLU A 264 8.77 1.21 16.92
N PHE A 265 9.15 0.62 15.78
CA PHE A 265 8.69 1.04 14.46
C PHE A 265 7.16 1.03 14.39
N THR A 266 6.54 -0.05 14.87
CA THR A 266 5.08 -0.16 14.92
C THR A 266 4.45 0.94 15.76
N ALA A 267 5.01 1.20 16.95
CA ALA A 267 4.46 2.18 17.88
C ALA A 267 4.57 3.62 17.35
N LEU A 268 5.57 3.89 16.50
CA LEU A 268 5.82 5.18 15.86
C LEU A 268 5.01 5.40 14.57
N TYR A 269 4.84 4.36 13.77
CA TYR A 269 4.42 4.52 12.37
C TYR A 269 3.11 3.82 12.01
N HIS A 270 2.64 2.83 12.77
CA HIS A 270 1.38 2.15 12.43
C HIS A 270 0.19 3.12 12.40
N ASN A 271 -0.65 2.98 11.37
CA ASN A 271 -1.77 3.87 11.05
C ASN A 271 -1.37 5.35 10.86
N ARG A 272 -0.10 5.65 10.59
CA ARG A 272 0.32 7.01 10.22
C ARG A 272 -0.18 7.34 8.80
N PRO A 273 -0.86 8.49 8.60
CA PRO A 273 -1.31 8.88 7.27
C PRO A 273 -0.17 9.11 6.29
N VAL A 274 -0.44 8.80 5.03
CA VAL A 274 0.40 9.24 3.91
C VAL A 274 -0.01 10.67 3.55
N GLU A 275 0.93 11.60 3.65
CA GLU A 275 0.76 13.04 3.47
C GLU A 275 0.76 13.46 2.00
N SER A 276 1.42 12.68 1.13
CA SER A 276 1.55 12.97 -0.30
C SER A 276 1.42 11.69 -1.13
N LEU A 277 0.32 11.59 -1.87
CA LEU A 277 0.07 10.59 -2.90
C LEU A 277 -0.51 11.28 -4.13
N VAL A 278 -0.02 10.85 -5.29
CA VAL A 278 -0.50 11.34 -6.58
C VAL A 278 -1.70 10.52 -7.03
N GLU A 279 -2.71 11.18 -7.57
CA GLU A 279 -3.83 10.54 -8.24
C GLU A 279 -3.32 9.69 -9.41
N GLY A 280 -3.80 8.46 -9.58
CA GLY A 280 -3.27 7.51 -10.58
C GLY A 280 -2.20 6.55 -10.07
N SER A 281 -1.81 6.63 -8.79
CA SER A 281 -0.91 5.66 -8.13
C SER A 281 -1.63 4.43 -7.54
N ARG A 282 -2.96 4.33 -7.67
CA ARG A 282 -3.80 3.30 -7.03
C ARG A 282 -3.33 1.88 -7.33
N GLU A 283 -3.08 1.60 -8.60
CA GLU A 283 -2.69 0.28 -9.10
C GLU A 283 -1.27 -0.08 -8.66
N TYR A 284 -0.37 0.90 -8.65
CA TYR A 284 1.00 0.74 -8.14
C TYR A 284 1.01 0.48 -6.62
N LEU A 285 0.15 1.17 -5.85
CA LEU A 285 -0.05 0.91 -4.42
C LEU A 285 -0.59 -0.51 -4.16
N PHE A 286 -1.55 -0.97 -4.97
CA PHE A 286 -2.07 -2.33 -4.87
C PHE A 286 -1.01 -3.37 -5.20
N ALA A 287 -0.27 -3.16 -6.29
CA ALA A 287 0.83 -4.04 -6.68
C ALA A 287 1.93 -4.09 -5.60
N ARG A 288 2.26 -2.96 -4.96
CA ARG A 288 3.18 -2.94 -3.80
C ARG A 288 2.67 -3.81 -2.66
N PHE A 289 1.39 -3.71 -2.33
CA PHE A 289 0.80 -4.51 -1.26
C PHE A 289 0.89 -6.00 -1.59
N ALA A 290 0.53 -6.41 -2.81
CA ALA A 290 0.69 -7.78 -3.27
C ALA A 290 2.15 -8.25 -3.20
N TRP A 291 3.09 -7.44 -3.69
CA TRP A 291 4.54 -7.71 -3.62
C TRP A 291 4.99 -7.96 -2.17
N SER A 292 4.51 -7.16 -1.23
CA SER A 292 4.79 -7.31 0.19
C SER A 292 4.20 -8.60 0.76
N VAL A 293 2.95 -8.93 0.43
CA VAL A 293 2.27 -10.16 0.86
C VAL A 293 3.02 -11.42 0.40
N PHE A 294 3.45 -11.47 -0.86
CA PHE A 294 4.17 -12.63 -1.40
C PHE A 294 5.50 -12.90 -0.68
N SER A 295 6.12 -11.88 -0.06
CA SER A 295 7.37 -12.07 0.69
C SER A 295 7.21 -13.00 1.92
N TYR A 296 5.99 -13.16 2.43
CA TYR A 296 5.68 -13.98 3.60
C TYR A 296 5.33 -15.44 3.27
N LEU A 297 5.14 -15.77 1.99
CA LEU A 297 4.70 -17.12 1.59
C LEU A 297 5.81 -18.17 1.52
N LYS A 298 7.07 -17.74 1.58
CA LYS A 298 8.22 -18.64 1.43
C LYS A 298 8.15 -19.86 2.36
N PRO A 299 7.88 -19.73 3.68
CA PRO A 299 7.78 -20.90 4.56
C PRO A 299 6.70 -21.90 4.15
N PHE A 300 5.56 -21.44 3.62
CA PHE A 300 4.50 -22.33 3.13
C PHE A 300 4.96 -23.14 1.90
N LEU A 301 5.66 -22.48 0.97
CA LEU A 301 6.15 -23.07 -0.27
C LEU A 301 7.27 -24.09 -0.03
N THR A 302 8.19 -23.81 0.89
CA THR A 302 9.43 -24.58 1.08
C THR A 302 9.38 -25.52 2.29
N SER A 303 8.18 -25.90 2.73
CA SER A 303 7.95 -26.74 3.92
C SER A 303 8.01 -28.25 3.65
N GLY A 304 8.68 -28.66 2.56
CA GLY A 304 8.94 -30.07 2.26
C GLY A 304 7.75 -30.86 1.69
N VAL A 305 6.61 -30.23 1.41
CA VAL A 305 5.46 -30.86 0.75
C VAL A 305 5.08 -30.19 -0.56
N GLY A 306 4.55 -30.98 -1.50
CA GLY A 306 4.11 -30.46 -2.79
C GLY A 306 2.85 -29.60 -2.69
N ARG A 307 2.78 -28.57 -3.55
CA ARG A 307 1.72 -27.56 -3.56
C ARG A 307 1.10 -27.42 -4.94
N ARG A 308 -0.20 -27.10 -4.97
CA ARG A 308 -0.84 -26.62 -6.19
C ARG A 308 -0.56 -25.13 -6.32
N VAL A 309 -0.02 -24.72 -7.45
CA VAL A 309 0.35 -23.33 -7.69
C VAL A 309 -0.21 -22.81 -9.00
N ILE A 310 -0.50 -21.52 -9.03
CA ILE A 310 -0.89 -20.78 -10.23
C ILE A 310 0.31 -19.95 -10.68
N ARG A 311 0.62 -20.03 -11.98
CA ARG A 311 1.73 -19.30 -12.59
C ARG A 311 1.28 -18.61 -13.87
N HIS A 312 1.30 -17.29 -13.84
CA HIS A 312 1.13 -16.46 -15.03
C HIS A 312 2.43 -16.49 -15.85
N ARG A 313 2.37 -16.80 -17.14
CA ARG A 313 3.52 -16.87 -18.06
C ARG A 313 3.17 -16.28 -19.41
N LEU A 314 4.17 -15.85 -20.17
CA LEU A 314 4.04 -15.53 -21.58
C LEU A 314 4.68 -16.69 -22.36
N ARG A 315 4.02 -17.18 -23.41
CA ARG A 315 4.55 -18.20 -24.32
C ARG A 315 4.39 -17.72 -25.77
N ALA A 316 5.29 -18.12 -26.67
CA ALA A 316 5.09 -17.91 -28.10
C ALA A 316 3.84 -18.68 -28.56
N ALA A 317 3.05 -18.08 -29.45
CA ALA A 317 1.99 -18.78 -30.15
C ALA A 317 2.60 -19.92 -30.99
N ASP A 318 1.93 -21.07 -31.01
CA ASP A 318 2.46 -22.28 -31.66
C ASP A 318 2.49 -22.17 -33.21
N ASP A 319 1.86 -21.13 -33.81
CA ASP A 319 1.47 -21.12 -35.23
C ASP A 319 2.10 -20.02 -36.12
N ASP A 320 2.84 -19.02 -35.63
CA ASP A 320 3.32 -17.92 -36.49
C ASP A 320 4.86 -17.78 -36.49
N ALA A 321 5.50 -18.26 -37.56
CA ALA A 321 6.95 -18.16 -37.77
C ALA A 321 7.45 -16.75 -38.11
N GLU A 322 6.56 -15.77 -38.27
CA GLU A 322 6.89 -14.42 -38.75
C GLU A 322 6.41 -13.27 -37.85
N GLU A 323 5.56 -13.52 -36.85
CA GLU A 323 5.21 -12.54 -35.80
C GLU A 323 5.33 -13.20 -34.42
N GLU A 324 6.16 -12.64 -33.55
CA GLU A 324 6.41 -13.11 -32.18
C GLU A 324 5.19 -12.80 -31.29
N HIS A 325 4.04 -13.40 -31.59
CA HIS A 325 2.80 -13.19 -30.85
C HIS A 325 2.88 -13.96 -29.53
N LEU A 326 3.14 -13.24 -28.43
CA LEU A 326 3.17 -13.82 -27.09
C LEU A 326 1.74 -13.94 -26.53
N VAL A 327 1.37 -15.14 -26.13
CA VAL A 327 0.08 -15.42 -25.46
C VAL A 327 0.30 -15.52 -23.95
N ALA A 328 -0.53 -14.81 -23.19
CA ALA A 328 -0.60 -14.94 -21.74
C ALA A 328 -1.27 -16.26 -21.34
N GLU A 329 -0.58 -17.06 -20.54
CA GLU A 329 -1.04 -18.37 -20.06
C GLU A 329 -1.06 -18.39 -18.53
N ILE A 330 -2.17 -18.90 -17.97
CA ILE A 330 -2.30 -19.18 -16.55
C ILE A 330 -2.18 -20.69 -16.35
N GLN A 331 -1.07 -21.12 -15.74
CA GLN A 331 -0.82 -22.55 -15.47
C GLN A 331 -1.25 -22.88 -14.03
N ASN A 332 -2.20 -23.79 -13.87
CA ASN A 332 -2.53 -24.41 -12.58
C ASN A 332 -1.87 -25.78 -12.49
N VAL A 333 -0.80 -25.89 -11.70
CA VAL A 333 0.08 -27.07 -11.69
C VAL A 333 0.37 -27.54 -10.28
N PHE A 334 0.54 -28.85 -10.11
CA PHE A 334 1.11 -29.41 -8.90
C PHE A 334 2.64 -29.43 -9.02
N LEU A 335 3.33 -28.83 -8.05
CA LEU A 335 4.78 -28.91 -7.92
C LEU A 335 5.14 -29.73 -6.69
N ASP A 336 6.06 -30.68 -6.84
CA ASP A 336 6.63 -31.37 -5.70
C ASP A 336 7.54 -30.46 -4.87
N SER A 337 7.90 -30.90 -3.67
CA SER A 337 8.69 -30.11 -2.73
C SER A 337 10.08 -29.74 -3.24
N LYS A 338 10.76 -30.65 -3.96
CA LYS A 338 12.08 -30.37 -4.52
C LYS A 338 12.00 -29.28 -5.59
N LYS A 339 10.96 -29.30 -6.42
CA LYS A 339 10.75 -28.28 -7.45
C LYS A 339 10.37 -26.94 -6.84
N LEU A 340 9.56 -26.93 -5.78
CA LEU A 340 9.24 -25.71 -5.03
C LEU A 340 10.48 -25.09 -4.40
N ASP A 341 11.31 -25.89 -3.72
CA ASP A 341 12.56 -25.41 -3.12
C ASP A 341 13.54 -24.89 -4.18
N SER A 342 13.64 -25.58 -5.31
CA SER A 342 14.50 -25.13 -6.41
C SER A 342 14.05 -23.79 -7.02
N LEU A 343 12.75 -23.54 -7.10
CA LEU A 343 12.21 -22.33 -7.72
C LEU A 343 12.08 -21.16 -6.73
N TYR A 344 11.73 -21.43 -5.47
CA TYR A 344 11.32 -20.44 -4.48
C TYR A 344 12.12 -20.50 -3.17
N GLY A 345 12.99 -21.49 -3.00
CA GLY A 345 13.85 -21.65 -1.82
C GLY A 345 15.06 -20.71 -1.77
N GLY A 346 15.49 -20.18 -2.93
CA GLY A 346 16.59 -19.21 -3.01
C GLY A 346 16.34 -17.96 -2.16
N GLY A 347 17.34 -17.49 -1.43
CA GLY A 347 17.30 -16.18 -0.78
C GLY A 347 17.63 -15.11 -1.81
N HIS A 348 16.71 -14.19 -2.11
CA HIS A 348 17.09 -12.93 -2.75
C HIS A 348 18.05 -12.23 -1.79
N LYS A 349 19.35 -12.28 -2.08
CA LYS A 349 20.31 -11.33 -1.49
C LYS A 349 19.97 -9.97 -2.09
N ARG A 350 18.97 -9.28 -1.52
CA ARG A 350 18.62 -7.91 -1.89
C ARG A 350 19.84 -7.05 -1.53
N ARG A 351 20.56 -6.57 -2.55
CA ARG A 351 21.54 -5.50 -2.37
C ARG A 351 20.74 -4.23 -2.09
N ILE A 352 20.82 -3.73 -0.87
CA ILE A 352 20.40 -2.36 -0.57
C ILE A 352 21.50 -1.47 -1.15
N SER A 353 21.36 -1.08 -2.42
CA SER A 353 22.24 -0.10 -3.05
C SER A 353 21.58 1.27 -2.88
N LEU A 354 22.04 2.05 -1.91
CA LEU A 354 21.65 3.45 -1.80
C LEU A 354 22.15 4.26 -3.01
N GLU A 355 23.19 3.78 -3.70
CA GLU A 355 23.79 4.45 -4.88
C GLU A 355 22.86 4.46 -6.09
N ASP A 356 22.03 3.43 -6.30
CA ASP A 356 21.13 3.34 -7.48
C ASP A 356 19.78 4.08 -7.28
N SER A 357 19.56 4.70 -6.11
CA SER A 357 18.28 5.37 -5.76
C SER A 357 18.23 6.87 -6.09
N TYR A 358 19.33 7.44 -6.58
CA TYR A 358 19.35 8.82 -7.07
C TYR A 358 18.76 8.88 -8.47
N VAL A 359 17.44 9.13 -8.54
CA VAL A 359 16.82 9.62 -9.76
C VAL A 359 17.20 11.08 -9.91
N ASP A 360 17.85 11.45 -11.01
CA ASP A 360 18.20 12.84 -11.31
C ASP A 360 16.90 13.61 -11.59
N VAL A 361 16.49 14.46 -10.65
CA VAL A 361 15.19 15.15 -10.70
C VAL A 361 15.24 16.37 -11.64
N GLU A 362 16.42 16.79 -12.09
CA GLU A 362 16.58 18.00 -12.92
C GLU A 362 15.95 17.88 -14.32
N GLU A 363 15.69 16.67 -14.81
CA GLU A 363 15.12 16.45 -16.15
C GLU A 363 13.58 16.56 -16.22
N TRP A 364 12.90 16.65 -15.07
CA TRP A 364 11.44 16.69 -14.99
C TRP A 364 10.85 18.10 -15.11
N ASP A 365 11.69 19.15 -15.15
CA ASP A 365 11.26 20.55 -15.16
C ASP A 365 10.97 21.10 -16.57
N GLU A 366 11.29 20.38 -17.66
CA GLU A 366 11.30 20.98 -19.02
C GLU A 366 10.13 20.68 -19.97
N GLU A 367 9.17 19.80 -19.66
CA GLU A 367 8.03 19.57 -20.57
C GLU A 367 6.72 20.19 -20.07
N ASN A 368 6.56 21.50 -20.33
CA ASN A 368 5.25 22.13 -20.39
C ASN A 368 5.23 23.43 -21.25
N PRO A 369 5.20 23.35 -22.59
CA PRO A 369 4.84 24.50 -23.41
C PRO A 369 3.34 24.44 -23.71
N GLY A 370 2.53 24.88 -22.76
CA GLY A 370 1.07 24.77 -22.85
C GLY A 370 0.34 25.98 -22.25
N ARG A 371 0.86 27.19 -22.44
CA ARG A 371 0.10 28.41 -22.18
C ARG A 371 -0.05 29.19 -23.47
N THR A 372 -1.18 28.95 -24.13
CA THR A 372 -1.75 29.80 -25.17
C THR A 372 -1.78 31.24 -24.66
N GLU A 373 -0.99 32.11 -25.27
CA GLU A 373 -1.18 33.54 -25.18
C GLU A 373 -2.53 33.89 -25.82
N MET A 374 -3.42 34.43 -25.01
CA MET A 374 -4.59 35.19 -25.45
C MET A 374 -4.28 36.68 -25.19
N GLU A 375 -4.60 37.50 -26.20
CA GLU A 375 -4.72 38.97 -26.20
C GLU A 375 -3.40 39.75 -26.39
N ALA A 376 -3.25 40.69 -27.33
CA ALA A 376 -4.22 41.52 -28.04
C ALA A 376 -3.75 41.93 -29.46
#